data_AF-A0A336NEF6-F1
#
_entry.id   AF-A0A336NEF6-F1
#
_cell.length_a   1.000
_cell.length_b   1.000
_cell.length_c   1.000
_cell.angle_alpha   90.00
_cell.angle_beta   90.00
_cell.angle_gamma   90.00
#
_symmetry.space_group_name_H-M   'P 1'
#
loop_
_entity.id
_entity.type
_entity.pdbx_description
1 polymer ?
#
loop_
_entity_poly.entity_id
_entity_poly.type
_entity_poly.pdbx_seq_one_letter_code
_entity_poly.pdbx_strand_id
1 'polypeptide(L)'
;MFSDVTRVWYLQGYYEHYSSKSDAYDDFMLTAAHESGHPILASYAYKSTGLNNYSWVHKGSCKGVLSGYDTPEKGEKGHESNPQKGHVDLMKYYNYRIAPSLFRAIDYDLKSLIWLSFVKFGGKK
;
A
#
# COMPACT_ATOMS: atom_id res chain seq x y z
N MET A 1 -6.00 -12.98 -23.92
CA MET A 1 -6.29 -13.30 -22.50
C MET A 1 -5.01 -13.04 -21.73
N PHE A 2 -4.77 -11.80 -21.30
CA PHE A 2 -3.64 -11.50 -20.44
C PHE A 2 -4.09 -11.83 -19.01
N SER A 3 -3.43 -12.79 -18.37
CA SER A 3 -3.64 -13.05 -16.96
C SER A 3 -3.23 -11.81 -16.19
N ASP A 4 -4.17 -11.25 -15.43
CA ASP A 4 -3.95 -10.17 -14.47
C ASP A 4 -3.15 -10.72 -13.27
N VAL A 5 -1.89 -11.08 -13.51
CA VAL A 5 -0.95 -11.51 -12.45
C VAL A 5 -0.19 -10.28 -12.03
N THR A 6 -0.66 -9.62 -10.97
CA THR A 6 0.16 -8.64 -10.29
C THR A 6 1.37 -9.38 -9.71
N ARG A 7 2.55 -9.08 -10.25
CA ARG A 7 3.82 -9.59 -9.74
C ARG A 7 4.45 -8.51 -8.88
N VAL A 8 4.67 -8.82 -7.61
CA VAL A 8 5.43 -8.00 -6.68
C VAL A 8 6.87 -8.48 -6.67
N TRP A 9 7.81 -7.54 -6.80
CA TRP A 9 9.25 -7.82 -6.77
C TRP A 9 9.83 -7.32 -5.45
N TYR A 10 10.67 -8.12 -4.81
CA TYR A 10 11.38 -7.74 -3.60
C TYR A 10 12.90 -7.86 -3.81
N LEU A 11 13.63 -6.79 -3.49
CA LEU A 11 15.08 -6.69 -3.72
C LEU A 11 15.87 -7.21 -2.50
N GLN A 12 15.72 -8.49 -2.19
CA GLN A 12 16.34 -9.13 -1.02
C GLN A 12 17.86 -8.89 -0.92
N GLY A 13 18.58 -8.99 -2.04
CA GLY A 13 20.05 -8.85 -2.07
C GLY A 13 20.56 -7.46 -1.67
N TYR A 14 19.74 -6.41 -1.81
CA TYR A 14 20.10 -5.06 -1.32
C TYR A 14 20.15 -5.04 0.22
N TYR A 15 19.14 -5.61 0.87
CA TYR A 15 19.02 -5.60 2.32
C TYR A 15 19.99 -6.58 2.99
N GLU A 16 20.23 -7.75 2.40
CA GLU A 16 21.21 -8.72 2.90
C GLU A 16 22.66 -8.17 2.87
N HIS A 17 22.96 -7.25 1.95
CA HIS A 17 24.27 -6.64 1.81
C HIS A 17 24.51 -5.50 2.83
N TYR A 18 23.47 -4.76 3.22
CA TYR A 18 23.58 -3.52 3.99
C TYR A 18 23.01 -3.57 5.43
N SER A 19 22.24 -4.60 5.83
CA SER A 19 21.64 -4.66 7.18
C SER A 19 21.28 -6.08 7.68
N SER A 20 21.16 -6.21 9.01
CA SER A 20 20.98 -7.49 9.73
C SER A 20 19.71 -8.24 9.31
N LYS A 21 19.77 -9.58 9.24
CA LYS A 21 18.69 -10.47 8.75
C LYS A 21 17.30 -10.24 9.36
N SER A 22 17.20 -9.76 10.60
CA SER A 22 15.90 -9.46 11.22
C SER A 22 15.18 -8.30 10.55
N ASP A 23 15.92 -7.28 10.12
CA ASP A 23 15.36 -6.12 9.42
C ASP A 23 14.83 -6.52 8.04
N ALA A 24 15.48 -7.47 7.37
CA ALA A 24 15.07 -7.94 6.05
C ALA A 24 13.74 -8.72 6.06
N TYR A 25 13.45 -9.50 7.10
CA TYR A 25 12.18 -10.22 7.20
C TYR A 25 11.00 -9.26 7.42
N ASP A 26 11.13 -8.34 8.37
CA ASP A 26 10.06 -7.39 8.68
C ASP A 26 9.85 -6.39 7.52
N ASP A 27 10.92 -5.99 6.83
CA ASP A 27 10.88 -5.19 5.62
C ASP A 27 10.19 -5.94 4.47
N PHE A 28 10.55 -7.20 4.22
CA PHE A 28 9.86 -8.03 3.23
C PHE A 28 8.36 -8.13 3.48
N MET A 29 7.97 -8.41 4.73
CA MET A 29 6.56 -8.54 5.10
C MET A 29 5.82 -7.22 4.89
N LEU A 30 6.43 -6.09 5.23
CA LEU A 30 5.86 -4.76 5.02
C LEU A 30 5.72 -4.44 3.52
N THR A 31 6.79 -4.63 2.74
CA THR A 31 6.79 -4.39 1.29
C THR A 31 5.77 -5.27 0.59
N ALA A 32 5.74 -6.58 0.90
CA ALA A 32 4.79 -7.50 0.30
C ALA A 32 3.34 -7.08 0.60
N ALA A 33 3.06 -6.68 1.85
CA ALA A 33 1.74 -6.18 2.24
C ALA A 33 1.36 -4.89 1.48
N HIS A 34 2.27 -3.90 1.41
CA HIS A 34 2.07 -2.65 0.70
C HIS A 34 1.79 -2.88 -0.80
N GLU A 35 2.67 -3.61 -1.47
CA GLU A 35 2.60 -3.86 -2.91
C GLU A 35 1.39 -4.72 -3.29
N SER A 36 0.95 -5.62 -2.39
CA SER A 36 -0.30 -6.37 -2.58
C SER A 36 -1.57 -5.51 -2.46
N GLY A 37 -1.49 -4.36 -1.78
CA GLY A 37 -2.60 -3.42 -1.67
C GLY A 37 -2.84 -2.63 -2.96
N HIS A 38 -1.79 -2.34 -3.74
CA HIS A 38 -1.92 -1.62 -5.00
C HIS A 38 -2.91 -2.26 -6.01
N PRO A 39 -2.85 -3.56 -6.34
CA PRO A 39 -3.79 -4.17 -7.28
C PRO A 39 -5.23 -4.19 -6.75
N ILE A 40 -5.43 -4.30 -5.43
CA ILE A 40 -6.75 -4.24 -4.80
C ILE A 40 -7.35 -2.85 -5.02
N LEU A 41 -6.61 -1.80 -4.69
CA LEU A 41 -7.07 -0.41 -4.86
C LEU A 41 -7.26 -0.04 -6.32
N ALA A 42 -6.37 -0.48 -7.21
CA ALA A 42 -6.49 -0.26 -8.65
C ALA A 42 -7.73 -0.95 -9.23
N SER A 43 -7.97 -2.21 -8.84
CA SER A 43 -9.15 -2.98 -9.25
C SER A 43 -10.45 -2.37 -8.74
N TYR A 44 -10.46 -1.91 -7.48
CA TYR A 44 -11.60 -1.24 -6.90
C TYR A 44 -11.92 0.04 -7.67
N ALA A 45 -10.93 0.87 -7.97
CA ALA A 45 -11.13 2.10 -8.72
C ALA A 45 -11.56 1.85 -10.17
N TYR A 46 -10.94 0.89 -10.86
CA TYR A 46 -11.36 0.52 -12.21
C TYR A 46 -12.82 0.07 -12.25
N LYS A 47 -13.23 -0.79 -11.30
CA LYS A 47 -14.61 -1.29 -11.24
C LYS A 47 -15.63 -0.28 -10.71
N SER A 48 -15.21 0.72 -9.92
CA SER A 48 -16.12 1.72 -9.34
C SER A 48 -16.23 3.01 -10.15
N THR A 49 -15.16 3.45 -10.82
CA THR A 49 -15.09 4.74 -11.53
C THR A 49 -14.51 4.67 -12.93
N GLY A 50 -13.94 3.53 -13.35
CA GLY A 50 -13.31 3.37 -14.67
C GLY A 50 -11.87 3.91 -14.79
N LEU A 51 -11.27 4.38 -13.68
CA LEU A 51 -9.89 4.91 -13.63
C LEU A 51 -8.99 3.99 -12.80
N ASN A 52 -7.76 3.69 -13.26
CA ASN A 52 -6.85 2.74 -12.59
C ASN A 52 -5.76 3.39 -11.70
N ASN A 53 -5.70 4.72 -11.61
CA ASN A 53 -4.60 5.46 -10.96
C ASN A 53 -4.78 5.60 -9.43
N TYR A 54 -5.86 5.06 -8.90
CA TYR A 54 -6.22 5.23 -7.49
C TYR A 54 -5.20 4.60 -6.54
N SER A 55 -4.59 3.46 -6.88
CA SER A 55 -3.62 2.79 -6.00
C SER A 55 -2.38 3.62 -5.65
N TRP A 56 -2.00 4.56 -6.52
CA TRP A 56 -0.79 5.38 -6.39
C TRP A 56 -1.11 6.80 -5.93
N VAL A 57 -2.29 7.31 -6.31
CA VAL A 57 -2.74 8.67 -6.01
C VAL A 57 -3.59 8.72 -4.73
N HIS A 58 -4.11 7.59 -4.25
CA HIS A 58 -4.92 7.55 -3.04
C HIS A 58 -4.12 8.10 -1.86
N LYS A 59 -4.67 9.16 -1.27
CA LYS A 59 -4.13 9.96 -0.16
C LYS A 59 -2.79 10.66 -0.43
N GLY A 60 -2.33 10.72 -1.68
CA GLY A 60 -1.05 11.32 -2.02
C GLY A 60 0.11 10.55 -1.40
N SER A 61 0.09 9.23 -1.42
CA SER A 61 1.18 8.40 -0.88
C SER A 61 2.50 8.59 -1.63
N CYS A 62 2.44 8.97 -2.91
CA CYS A 62 3.58 9.29 -3.75
C CYS A 62 3.20 10.38 -4.77
N LYS A 63 4.21 11.06 -5.33
CA LYS A 63 4.06 12.13 -6.32
C LYS A 63 3.56 11.65 -7.71
N GLY A 64 3.15 10.39 -7.86
CA GLY A 64 2.63 9.80 -9.11
C GLY A 64 3.70 9.41 -10.14
N VAL A 65 3.27 8.98 -11.33
CA VAL A 65 4.14 8.40 -12.37
C VAL A 65 5.18 9.40 -12.91
N LEU A 66 4.81 10.67 -13.06
CA LEU A 66 5.67 11.70 -13.66
C LEU A 66 6.82 12.17 -12.74
N SER A 67 6.82 11.75 -11.49
CA SER A 67 7.81 12.09 -10.47
C SER A 67 8.56 10.85 -9.96
N GLY A 68 8.45 9.72 -10.66
CA GLY A 68 9.10 8.48 -10.24
C GLY A 68 8.57 7.89 -8.94
N TYR A 69 7.34 8.25 -8.53
CA TYR A 69 6.74 7.82 -7.27
C TYR A 69 7.44 8.34 -6.00
N ASP A 70 8.09 9.51 -6.08
CA ASP A 70 8.72 10.15 -4.93
C ASP A 70 7.76 10.38 -3.74
N THR A 71 8.30 10.35 -2.52
CA THR A 71 7.54 10.66 -1.30
C THR A 71 7.11 12.14 -1.28
N PRO A 72 5.90 12.47 -0.80
CA PRO A 72 5.44 13.85 -0.69
C PRO A 72 6.23 14.65 0.36
N GLU A 73 6.51 15.91 0.04
CA GLU A 73 7.21 16.88 0.87
C GLU A 73 6.26 17.76 1.68
N LYS A 74 6.81 18.45 2.68
CA LYS A 74 6.04 19.33 3.56
C LYS A 74 5.31 20.40 2.76
N GLY A 75 3.98 20.41 2.84
CA GLY A 75 3.12 21.34 2.10
C GLY A 75 2.48 20.72 0.86
N GLU A 76 2.88 19.51 0.47
CA GLU A 76 2.26 18.78 -0.63
C GLU A 76 1.11 17.88 -0.14
N LYS A 77 0.17 17.61 -1.06
CA LYS A 77 -0.99 16.76 -0.78
C LYS A 77 -0.53 15.34 -0.45
N GLY A 78 -0.79 14.90 0.78
CA GLY A 78 -0.50 13.54 1.24
C GLY A 78 0.68 13.41 2.17
N HIS A 79 1.50 14.46 2.32
CA HIS A 79 2.57 14.54 3.31
C HIS A 79 2.03 14.43 4.74
N GLU A 80 2.52 13.46 5.50
CA GLU A 80 2.25 13.32 6.93
C GLU A 80 3.52 13.61 7.73
N SER A 81 3.49 14.69 8.52
CA SER A 81 4.63 15.14 9.32
C SER A 81 4.98 14.21 10.49
N ASN A 82 4.03 13.40 10.94
CA ASN A 82 4.24 12.24 11.81
C ASN A 82 2.91 11.47 11.95
N PRO A 83 2.90 10.14 12.04
CA PRO A 83 1.69 9.40 12.39
C PRO A 83 1.25 9.80 13.79
N GLN A 84 0.11 10.48 13.89
CA GLN A 84 -0.49 10.77 15.18
C GLN A 84 -1.10 9.49 15.74
N LYS A 85 -0.48 8.98 16.82
CA LYS A 85 -1.01 7.96 17.74
C LYS A 85 -1.17 6.54 17.16
N GLY A 86 -0.12 5.73 17.33
CA GLY A 86 -0.24 4.27 17.51
C GLY A 86 -0.30 3.42 16.25
N HIS A 87 -0.84 3.91 15.14
CA HIS A 87 -0.89 3.18 13.87
C HIS A 87 -0.59 4.09 12.68
N VAL A 88 0.01 3.51 11.64
CA VAL A 88 0.35 4.21 10.39
C VAL A 88 -0.35 3.54 9.21
N ASP A 89 -0.63 4.32 8.18
CA ASP A 89 -1.33 3.83 6.98
C ASP A 89 -0.40 2.91 6.17
N LEU A 90 -0.80 1.65 5.98
CA LEU A 90 -0.03 0.67 5.20
C LEU A 90 0.26 1.17 3.78
N MET A 91 -0.66 1.91 3.16
CA MET A 91 -0.57 2.31 1.76
C MET A 91 0.18 3.63 1.55
N LYS A 92 0.84 4.17 2.59
CA LYS A 92 1.62 5.42 2.52
C LYS A 92 3.12 5.19 2.56
N TYR A 93 3.84 6.03 1.82
CA TYR A 93 5.29 6.15 1.95
C TYR A 93 5.63 7.21 3.00
N TYR A 94 6.58 6.88 3.88
CA TYR A 94 7.07 7.75 4.93
C TYR A 94 8.57 7.98 4.75
N ASN A 95 9.02 9.21 4.98
CA ASN A 95 10.43 9.61 4.82
C ASN A 95 11.30 9.36 6.07
N TYR A 96 10.80 8.58 7.03
CA TYR A 96 11.51 8.14 8.22
C TYR A 96 11.18 6.67 8.51
N ARG A 97 12.08 6.00 9.24
CA ARG A 97 11.90 4.60 9.61
C ARG A 97 10.78 4.46 10.65
N ILE A 98 9.79 3.64 10.33
CA ILE A 98 8.67 3.29 11.22
C ILE A 98 8.74 1.78 11.47
N ALA A 99 8.47 1.35 12.70
CA ALA A 99 8.42 -0.07 13.01
C ALA A 99 7.32 -0.75 12.18
N PRO A 100 7.61 -1.84 11.44
CA PRO A 100 6.64 -2.55 10.60
C PRO A 100 5.37 -2.97 11.34
N SER A 101 5.48 -3.28 12.64
CA SER A 101 4.37 -3.64 13.52
C SER A 101 3.33 -2.54 13.73
N LEU A 102 3.62 -1.28 13.38
CA LEU A 102 2.70 -0.15 13.49
C LEU A 102 1.83 0.05 12.24
N PHE A 103 2.20 -0.53 11.10
CA PHE A 103 1.44 -0.38 9.86
C PHE A 103 0.13 -1.15 9.91
N ARG A 104 -0.95 -0.51 9.46
CA ARG A 104 -2.30 -1.09 9.37
C ARG A 104 -2.96 -0.67 8.06
N ALA A 105 -3.66 -1.60 7.43
CA ALA A 105 -4.61 -1.26 6.39
C ALA A 105 -5.72 -0.39 7.01
N ILE A 106 -6.11 0.67 6.32
CA ILE A 106 -7.17 1.57 6.78
C ILE A 106 -8.56 1.06 6.36
N ASP A 107 -9.60 1.65 6.94
CA ASP A 107 -11.00 1.33 6.61
C ASP A 107 -11.30 1.32 5.11
N TYR A 108 -10.70 2.23 4.34
CA TYR A 108 -10.97 2.33 2.91
C TYR A 108 -10.41 1.15 2.12
N ASP A 109 -9.18 0.72 2.44
CA ASP A 109 -8.54 -0.44 1.82
C ASP A 109 -9.34 -1.70 2.11
N LEU A 110 -9.76 -1.87 3.36
CA LEU A 110 -10.57 -3.00 3.81
C LEU A 110 -11.93 -3.03 3.10
N LYS A 111 -12.61 -1.88 2.99
CA LYS A 111 -13.89 -1.79 2.26
C LYS A 111 -13.71 -2.12 0.78
N SER A 112 -12.61 -1.66 0.17
CA SER A 112 -12.28 -1.95 -1.23
C SER A 112 -12.09 -3.45 -1.45
N LEU A 113 -11.34 -4.12 -0.57
CA LEU A 113 -11.14 -5.55 -0.60
C LEU A 113 -12.45 -6.33 -0.41
N ILE A 114 -13.26 -5.98 0.58
CA ILE A 114 -14.55 -6.63 0.85
C ILE A 114 -15.48 -6.49 -0.35
N TRP A 115 -15.57 -5.30 -0.94
CA TRP A 115 -16.37 -5.02 -2.13
C TRP A 115 -15.96 -5.92 -3.30
N LEU A 116 -14.66 -6.03 -3.56
CA LEU A 116 -14.13 -6.88 -4.63
C LEU A 116 -14.31 -8.38 -4.37
N SER A 117 -14.40 -8.78 -3.11
CA SER A 117 -14.47 -10.20 -2.69
C SER A 117 -15.88 -10.78 -2.76
N PHE A 118 -16.91 -9.98 -3.10
CA PHE A 118 -18.31 -10.42 -3.18
C PHE A 118 -18.77 -11.23 -1.94
N VAL A 119 -18.29 -10.82 -0.75
CA VAL A 119 -18.55 -11.54 0.49
C VAL A 119 -20.06 -11.60 0.74
N LYS A 120 -20.59 -12.81 0.94
CA LYS A 120 -21.98 -12.99 1.38
C LYS A 120 -22.01 -12.98 2.90
N PHE A 121 -22.61 -11.96 3.48
CA PHE A 121 -22.92 -11.96 4.90
C PHE A 121 -24.10 -12.92 5.12
N GLY A 122 -23.91 -13.92 5.98
CA GLY A 122 -24.91 -14.93 6.25
C GLY A 122 -26.18 -14.34 6.87
N GLY A 123 -27.24 -14.24 6.09
CA GLY A 123 -28.62 -14.10 6.57
C GLY A 123 -29.30 -15.46 6.47
N LYS A 124 -30.05 -15.85 7.52
CA LYS A 124 -30.94 -17.01 7.44
C LYS A 124 -31.86 -16.82 6.23
N LYS A 125 -31.88 -17.83 5.34
CA LYS A 125 -32.89 -17.94 4.29
C LYS A 125 -34.28 -18.04 4.88
#